data_AF-G0PED8-F1
#
_entry.id   AF-G0PED8-F1
#
_cell.length_a   1.000
_cell.length_b   1.000
_cell.length_c   1.000
_cell.angle_alpha   90.00
_cell.angle_beta   90.00
_cell.angle_gamma   90.00
#
_symmetry.space_group_name_H-M   'P 1'
#
loop_
_entity.id
_entity.type
_entity.pdbx_description
1 polymer ?
#
loop_
_entity_poly.entity_id
_entity_poly.type
_entity_poly.pdbx_seq_one_letter_code
_entity_poly.pdbx_strand_id
1 'polypeptide(L)'
;TLVEQIFYQVKHLEPWEKGTRRLQGMTGMCGGVRGVGAGGVVSSAYCLLFRLFNLRISRKQLISMLNSRQSVYIRGIGFMYIRYTQPPADLWYWLEPYLDDDSEIDPRSGGGDLMSFGQMVRTMINKLDWYGTLFPRIPVPIQKEIDEKFAERKKQQLMEEEEWQAGNSSEKPPIEETGEVKKELPKVSKCKHHLRHHHCRKHRKNCPAKAKRLREEKEKNKKEEHTDEK
;
A
#
# COMPACT_ATOMS: atom_id res chain seq x y z
N THR A 1 -11.40 3.70 22.97
CA THR A 1 -10.26 2.77 22.72
C THR A 1 -9.09 3.49 22.07
N LEU A 2 -7.88 2.90 22.01
CA LEU A 2 -6.73 3.54 21.32
C LEU A 2 -6.99 3.75 19.82
N VAL A 3 -7.73 2.84 19.20
CA VAL A 3 -8.14 2.96 17.80
C VAL A 3 -9.05 4.18 17.58
N GLU A 4 -9.98 4.47 18.51
CA GLU A 4 -10.78 5.71 18.46
C GLU A 4 -9.89 6.96 18.58
N GLN A 5 -8.89 6.95 19.45
CA GLN A 5 -7.97 8.10 19.55
C GLN A 5 -7.24 8.32 18.22
N ILE A 6 -6.77 7.24 17.59
CA ILE A 6 -6.18 7.32 16.25
C ILE A 6 -7.17 7.89 15.24
N PHE A 7 -8.42 7.43 15.27
CA PHE A 7 -9.48 7.91 14.39
C PHE A 7 -9.73 9.42 14.50
N TYR A 8 -9.79 9.96 15.73
CA TYR A 8 -10.13 11.37 15.95
C TYR A 8 -8.93 12.32 15.89
N GLN A 9 -7.72 11.85 16.24
CA GLN A 9 -6.56 12.74 16.45
C GLN A 9 -5.53 12.67 15.32
N VAL A 10 -5.45 11.58 14.57
CA VAL A 10 -4.43 11.42 13.53
C VAL A 10 -4.94 11.94 12.20
N LYS A 11 -4.21 12.94 11.66
CA LYS A 11 -4.54 13.62 10.40
C LYS A 11 -3.44 13.49 9.33
N HIS A 12 -2.29 12.94 9.68
CA HIS A 12 -1.14 12.67 8.82
C HIS A 12 -0.23 11.65 9.51
N LEU A 13 0.86 11.20 8.88
CA LEU A 13 1.77 10.16 9.41
C LEU A 13 3.23 10.60 9.55
N GLU A 14 3.58 11.82 9.15
CA GLU A 14 4.93 12.35 9.39
C GLU A 14 5.17 12.74 10.87
N PRO A 15 6.44 12.82 11.32
CA PRO A 15 6.77 13.03 12.73
C PRO A 15 6.42 14.41 13.29
N TRP A 16 6.38 15.43 12.44
CA TRP A 16 6.28 16.83 12.85
C TRP A 16 5.05 17.47 12.22
N GLU A 17 4.36 18.33 12.96
CA GLU A 17 3.28 19.16 12.43
C GLU A 17 3.82 20.22 11.45
N LYS A 18 3.07 20.50 10.39
CA LYS A 18 3.46 21.47 9.35
C LYS A 18 3.82 22.82 9.96
N GLY A 19 4.93 23.38 9.51
CA GLY A 19 5.39 24.72 9.91
C GLY A 19 5.98 24.80 11.31
N THR A 20 5.98 23.71 12.08
CA THR A 20 6.51 23.71 13.45
C THR A 20 8.01 23.37 13.50
N ARG A 21 8.49 22.59 12.52
CA ARG A 21 9.89 22.20 12.39
C ARG A 21 10.67 23.22 11.55
N ARG A 22 11.76 23.76 12.09
CA ARG A 22 12.66 24.68 11.36
C ARG A 22 13.90 23.96 10.85
N LEU A 23 13.91 23.61 9.56
CA LEU A 23 15.06 22.98 8.89
C LEU A 23 16.04 24.00 8.29
N GLN A 24 15.59 25.23 8.06
CA GLN A 24 16.36 26.27 7.38
C GLN A 24 17.08 27.16 8.39
N GLY A 25 18.38 27.42 8.16
CA GLY A 25 19.19 28.34 8.97
C GLY A 25 20.02 27.70 10.08
N MET A 26 20.05 26.37 10.21
CA MET A 26 20.97 25.69 11.13
C MET A 26 22.37 25.52 10.50
N THR A 27 23.15 26.59 10.49
CA THR A 27 24.57 26.57 10.14
C THR A 27 25.41 26.43 11.42
N GLY A 28 26.20 25.36 11.53
CA GLY A 28 27.05 25.07 12.69
C GLY A 28 27.38 23.58 12.83
N MET A 29 28.35 23.22 13.67
CA MET A 29 28.86 21.83 13.83
C MET A 29 27.78 20.78 14.16
N CYS A 30 26.64 21.20 14.73
CA CYS A 30 25.51 20.31 15.06
C CYS A 30 24.29 20.52 14.15
N GLY A 31 24.33 21.48 13.21
CA GLY A 31 23.17 21.87 12.39
C GLY A 31 22.69 20.80 11.40
N GLY A 32 23.51 19.78 11.14
CA GLY A 32 23.15 18.60 10.33
C GLY A 32 22.79 17.35 11.15
N VAL A 33 22.91 17.39 12.48
CA VAL A 33 22.63 16.23 13.33
C VAL A 33 21.12 16.09 13.49
N ARG A 34 20.54 15.11 12.79
CA ARG A 34 19.10 14.81 12.83
C ARG A 34 18.61 14.69 14.28
N GLY A 35 17.72 15.61 14.68
CA GLY A 35 17.01 15.53 15.97
C GLY A 35 17.57 16.40 17.10
N VAL A 36 18.73 17.05 16.94
CA VAL A 36 19.31 17.93 17.97
C VAL A 36 19.19 19.38 17.50
N GLY A 37 18.12 20.08 17.91
CA GLY A 37 18.01 21.55 17.79
C GLY A 37 16.96 22.13 16.82
N ALA A 38 16.22 21.32 16.06
CA ALA A 38 15.16 21.75 15.14
C ALA A 38 13.77 21.17 15.47
N GLY A 39 13.54 20.81 16.73
CA GLY A 39 12.29 20.14 17.14
C GLY A 39 11.06 20.97 16.81
N GLY A 40 10.08 20.36 16.14
CA GLY A 40 8.74 20.93 15.95
C GLY A 40 7.76 20.35 16.96
N VAL A 41 6.47 20.65 16.80
CA VAL A 41 5.41 19.95 17.52
C VAL A 41 5.34 18.53 16.98
N VAL A 42 5.46 17.55 17.89
CA VAL A 42 5.37 16.12 17.53
C VAL A 42 3.94 15.79 17.14
N SER A 43 3.77 15.05 16.06
CA SER A 43 2.45 14.69 15.56
C SER A 43 1.72 13.71 16.47
N SER A 44 0.40 13.81 16.50
CA SER A 44 -0.47 12.84 17.19
C SER A 44 -0.19 11.40 16.73
N ALA A 45 0.19 11.21 15.45
CA ALA A 45 0.57 9.92 14.90
C ALA A 45 1.72 9.26 15.67
N TYR A 46 2.82 10.00 15.90
CA TYR A 46 4.00 9.47 16.58
C TYR A 46 3.77 9.29 18.08
N CYS A 47 3.02 10.18 18.72
CA CYS A 47 2.62 10.03 20.12
C CYS A 47 1.79 8.76 20.34
N LEU A 48 0.80 8.51 19.48
CA LEU A 48 -0.05 7.32 19.58
C LEU A 48 0.68 6.04 19.14
N LEU A 49 1.61 6.13 18.20
CA LEU A 49 2.47 5.03 17.79
C LEU A 49 3.42 4.59 18.92
N PHE A 50 4.03 5.54 19.62
CA PHE A 50 4.84 5.25 20.82
C PHE A 50 3.99 4.57 21.90
N ARG A 51 2.77 5.05 22.11
CA ARG A 51 1.83 4.41 23.04
C ARG A 51 1.50 2.98 22.60
N LEU A 52 1.32 2.72 21.30
CA LEU A 52 1.11 1.37 20.76
C LEU A 52 2.28 0.44 21.08
N PHE A 53 3.54 0.90 21.02
CA PHE A 53 4.71 0.04 21.32
C PHE A 53 4.70 -0.51 22.74
N ASN A 54 4.15 0.26 23.67
CA ASN A 54 4.06 -0.14 25.08
C ASN A 54 2.83 -1.00 25.35
N LEU A 55 1.98 -1.23 24.35
CA LEU A 55 0.79 -2.06 24.45
C LEU A 55 1.00 -3.38 23.69
N ARG A 56 0.62 -4.49 24.32
CA ARG A 56 0.64 -5.80 23.67
C ARG A 56 -0.62 -5.98 22.82
N ILE A 57 -0.64 -5.34 21.65
CA ILE A 57 -1.73 -5.58 20.70
C ILE A 57 -1.64 -7.01 20.15
N SER A 58 -2.77 -7.68 20.09
CA SER A 58 -2.86 -9.00 19.48
C SER A 58 -2.71 -8.91 17.96
N ARG A 59 -2.27 -10.00 17.35
CA ARG A 59 -2.25 -10.15 15.89
C ARG A 59 -3.59 -9.83 15.24
N LYS A 60 -4.69 -10.24 15.86
CA LYS A 60 -6.06 -9.98 15.36
C LYS A 60 -6.38 -8.49 15.36
N GLN A 61 -6.00 -7.77 16.41
CA GLN A 61 -6.17 -6.32 16.48
C GLN A 61 -5.33 -5.60 15.43
N LEU A 62 -4.06 -6.02 15.25
CA LEU A 62 -3.20 -5.45 14.21
C LEU A 62 -3.78 -5.66 12.81
N ILE A 63 -4.19 -6.89 12.45
CA ILE A 63 -4.84 -7.18 11.17
C ILE A 63 -6.14 -6.35 11.01
N SER A 64 -6.90 -6.17 12.09
CA SER A 64 -8.09 -5.32 12.09
C SER A 64 -7.76 -3.86 11.78
N MET A 65 -6.63 -3.32 12.28
CA MET A 65 -6.17 -1.97 11.95
C MET A 65 -5.76 -1.85 10.48
N LEU A 66 -4.96 -2.77 9.95
CA LEU A 66 -4.49 -2.74 8.54
C LEU A 66 -5.65 -2.75 7.53
N ASN A 67 -6.73 -3.44 7.89
CA ASN A 67 -7.92 -3.63 7.06
C ASN A 67 -9.10 -2.74 7.46
N SER A 68 -8.87 -1.76 8.33
CA SER A 68 -9.90 -0.83 8.77
C SER A 68 -10.42 0.00 7.59
N ARG A 69 -11.74 0.17 7.52
CA ARG A 69 -12.40 1.08 6.58
C ARG A 69 -12.85 2.39 7.21
N GLN A 70 -12.65 2.52 8.52
CA GLN A 70 -13.10 3.68 9.28
C GLN A 70 -12.19 4.88 9.00
N SER A 71 -10.88 4.67 8.96
CA SER A 71 -9.91 5.72 8.68
C SER A 71 -8.67 5.14 8.01
N VAL A 72 -8.18 5.84 6.98
CA VAL A 72 -6.91 5.53 6.31
C VAL A 72 -5.74 5.64 7.29
N TYR A 73 -5.80 6.56 8.26
CA TYR A 73 -4.75 6.74 9.25
C TYR A 73 -4.68 5.62 10.28
N ILE A 74 -5.79 4.93 10.59
CA ILE A 74 -5.74 3.69 11.38
C ILE A 74 -4.89 2.64 10.65
N ARG A 75 -5.10 2.50 9.34
CA ARG A 75 -4.32 1.58 8.50
C ARG A 75 -2.86 1.99 8.47
N GLY A 76 -2.61 3.28 8.22
CA GLY A 76 -1.28 3.87 8.18
C GLY A 76 -0.47 3.66 9.45
N ILE A 77 -1.06 3.90 10.62
CA ILE A 77 -0.46 3.61 11.92
C ILE A 77 -0.18 2.12 12.09
N GLY A 78 -1.08 1.24 11.61
CA GLY A 78 -0.83 -0.20 11.60
C GLY A 78 0.41 -0.60 10.80
N PHE A 79 0.60 -0.02 9.61
CA PHE A 79 1.80 -0.26 8.79
C PHE A 79 3.07 0.28 9.45
N MET A 80 3.02 1.50 10.02
CA MET A 80 4.14 2.04 10.79
C MET A 80 4.48 1.14 11.98
N TYR A 81 3.47 0.69 12.73
CA TYR A 81 3.67 -0.22 13.85
C TYR A 81 4.38 -1.51 13.43
N ILE A 82 3.99 -2.11 12.30
CA ILE A 82 4.69 -3.28 11.73
C ILE A 82 6.15 -2.93 11.47
N ARG A 83 6.39 -1.82 10.77
CA ARG A 83 7.73 -1.43 10.34
C ARG A 83 8.70 -1.14 11.50
N TYR A 84 8.17 -0.68 12.63
CA TYR A 84 8.96 -0.38 13.82
C TYR A 84 9.14 -1.56 14.78
N THR A 85 8.21 -2.51 14.82
CA THR A 85 8.18 -3.54 15.89
C THR A 85 8.43 -4.96 15.44
N GLN A 86 8.13 -5.30 14.17
CA GLN A 86 8.27 -6.67 13.70
C GLN A 86 9.74 -6.98 13.35
N PRO A 87 10.20 -8.22 13.59
CA PRO A 87 11.50 -8.66 13.10
C PRO A 87 11.64 -8.42 11.59
N PRO A 88 12.82 -8.01 11.09
CA PRO A 88 12.99 -7.71 9.67
C PRO A 88 12.61 -8.87 8.73
N ALA A 89 12.84 -10.11 9.14
CA ALA A 89 12.48 -11.32 8.37
C ALA A 89 10.97 -11.48 8.17
N ASP A 90 10.15 -10.93 9.08
CA ASP A 90 8.69 -11.04 9.05
C ASP A 90 8.04 -9.89 8.25
N LEU A 91 8.78 -8.83 7.93
CA LEU A 91 8.25 -7.65 7.25
C LEU A 91 7.58 -8.00 5.93
N TRP A 92 8.25 -8.82 5.10
CA TRP A 92 7.68 -9.25 3.83
C TRP A 92 6.33 -9.96 4.03
N TYR A 93 6.28 -10.88 4.98
CA TYR A 93 5.09 -11.67 5.26
C TYR A 93 3.90 -10.78 5.68
N TRP A 94 4.15 -9.72 6.47
CA TRP A 94 3.12 -8.78 6.88
C TRP A 94 2.67 -7.81 5.77
N LEU A 95 3.61 -7.38 4.93
CA LEU A 95 3.42 -6.25 4.03
C LEU A 95 3.12 -6.64 2.58
N GLU A 96 3.55 -7.82 2.12
CA GLU A 96 3.32 -8.33 0.76
C GLU A 96 1.86 -8.27 0.29
N PRO A 97 0.84 -8.57 1.13
CA PRO A 97 -0.57 -8.53 0.71
C PRO A 97 -1.05 -7.12 0.32
N TYR A 98 -0.34 -6.08 0.74
CA TYR A 98 -0.73 -4.68 0.59
C TYR A 98 0.07 -3.94 -0.50
N LEU A 99 1.02 -4.61 -1.16
CA LEU A 99 1.87 -4.02 -2.20
C LEU A 99 1.11 -3.54 -3.45
N ASP A 100 -0.10 -4.03 -3.64
CA ASP A 100 -0.98 -3.74 -4.78
C ASP A 100 -2.29 -3.06 -4.32
N ASP A 101 -2.29 -2.45 -3.13
CA ASP A 101 -3.44 -1.68 -2.64
C ASP A 101 -3.46 -0.26 -3.23
N ASP A 102 -4.45 -0.03 -4.11
CA ASP A 102 -4.70 1.26 -4.78
C ASP A 102 -5.39 2.31 -3.88
N SER A 103 -5.79 1.96 -2.66
CA SER A 103 -6.42 2.92 -1.74
C SER A 103 -5.41 4.02 -1.37
N GLU A 104 -5.88 5.27 -1.28
CA GLU A 104 -5.00 6.43 -1.12
C GLU A 104 -4.85 6.87 0.34
N ILE A 105 -3.72 7.50 0.63
CA ILE A 105 -3.39 8.16 1.89
C ILE A 105 -2.44 9.33 1.62
N ASP A 106 -2.56 10.40 2.40
CA ASP A 106 -1.58 11.49 2.42
C ASP A 106 -0.83 11.45 3.76
N PRO A 107 0.44 10.99 3.78
CA PRO A 107 1.21 10.91 5.02
C PRO A 107 1.73 12.28 5.50
N ARG A 108 1.70 13.33 4.67
CA ARG A 108 2.32 14.64 4.94
C ARG A 108 1.39 15.56 5.75
N SER A 109 1.95 16.28 6.71
CA SER A 109 1.19 17.28 7.47
C SER A 109 0.84 18.46 6.56
N GLY A 110 -0.44 18.82 6.55
CA GLY A 110 -0.99 19.82 5.63
C GLY A 110 -1.02 19.39 4.16
N GLY A 111 -0.85 18.09 3.90
CA GLY A 111 -1.03 17.43 2.61
C GLY A 111 0.02 17.71 1.55
N GLY A 112 -0.24 17.20 0.34
CA GLY A 112 0.59 17.38 -0.85
C GLY A 112 1.50 16.19 -1.17
N ASP A 113 1.25 15.04 -0.57
CA ASP A 113 2.00 13.80 -0.82
C ASP A 113 1.04 12.59 -0.86
N LEU A 114 0.00 12.74 -1.69
CA LEU A 114 -0.99 11.69 -1.89
C LEU A 114 -0.35 10.50 -2.59
N MET A 115 -0.44 9.32 -1.98
CA MET A 115 0.09 8.08 -2.52
C MET A 115 -0.84 6.90 -2.21
N SER A 116 -0.69 5.81 -2.97
CA SER A 116 -1.39 4.57 -2.65
C SER A 116 -0.74 3.85 -1.46
N PHE A 117 -1.51 3.01 -0.77
CA PHE A 117 -0.94 2.14 0.27
C PHE A 117 0.12 1.19 -0.31
N GLY A 118 -0.03 0.72 -1.55
CA GLY A 118 1.00 -0.05 -2.24
C GLY A 118 2.32 0.72 -2.37
N GLN A 119 2.27 2.01 -2.74
CA GLN A 119 3.44 2.88 -2.82
C GLN A 119 4.04 3.16 -1.43
N MET A 120 3.19 3.45 -0.44
CA MET A 120 3.60 3.67 0.96
C MET A 120 4.33 2.46 1.52
N VAL A 121 3.78 1.24 1.36
CA VAL A 121 4.36 -0.01 1.85
C VAL A 121 5.70 -0.31 1.16
N ARG A 122 5.79 -0.13 -0.16
CA ARG A 122 7.07 -0.27 -0.90
C ARG A 122 8.12 0.71 -0.37
N THR A 123 7.72 1.95 -0.10
CA THR A 123 8.60 2.97 0.47
C THR A 123 9.11 2.57 1.85
N MET A 124 8.24 2.07 2.74
CA MET A 124 8.63 1.63 4.08
C MET A 124 9.64 0.48 4.09
N ILE A 125 9.58 -0.41 3.09
CA ILE A 125 10.48 -1.55 2.98
C ILE A 125 11.82 -1.13 2.35
N ASN A 126 11.77 -0.35 1.26
CA ASN A 126 12.97 -0.08 0.43
C ASN A 126 13.71 1.19 0.82
N LYS A 127 13.06 2.13 1.51
CA LYS A 127 13.69 3.38 1.95
C LYS A 127 13.82 3.40 3.46
N LEU A 128 14.99 3.82 3.93
CA LEU A 128 15.25 4.01 5.34
C LEU A 128 14.61 5.30 5.87
N ASP A 129 14.58 6.35 5.05
CA ASP A 129 14.04 7.66 5.40
C ASP A 129 12.51 7.69 5.28
N TRP A 130 11.88 8.29 6.29
CA TRP A 130 10.45 8.55 6.38
C TRP A 130 10.24 9.97 6.90
N TYR A 131 10.01 10.93 6.00
CA TYR A 131 9.76 12.34 6.34
C TYR A 131 10.84 12.93 7.28
N GLY A 132 12.10 12.58 7.02
CA GLY A 132 13.25 13.07 7.77
C GLY A 132 13.50 12.39 9.12
N THR A 133 12.80 11.29 9.43
CA THR A 133 13.22 10.30 10.43
C THR A 133 13.63 9.00 9.75
N LEU A 134 14.31 8.12 10.50
CA LEU A 134 14.78 6.84 9.98
C LEU A 134 14.00 5.69 10.62
N PHE A 135 13.58 4.74 9.79
CA PHE A 135 13.12 3.46 10.29
C PHE A 135 14.29 2.63 10.86
N PRO A 136 14.01 1.60 11.70
CA PRO A 136 15.02 0.62 12.08
C PRO A 136 15.65 -0.03 10.85
N ARG A 137 16.98 -0.15 10.84
CA ARG A 137 17.70 -0.73 9.70
C ARG A 137 17.36 -2.21 9.52
N ILE A 138 17.16 -2.62 8.26
CA ILE A 138 16.99 -4.03 7.88
C ILE A 138 18.39 -4.60 7.62
N PRO A 139 18.76 -5.76 8.22
CA PRO A 139 20.04 -6.41 7.93
C PRO A 139 20.19 -6.71 6.44
N VAL A 140 21.40 -6.50 5.90
CA VAL A 140 21.69 -6.63 4.47
C VAL A 140 21.25 -7.98 3.87
N PRO A 141 21.48 -9.15 4.50
CA PRO A 141 21.02 -10.42 3.96
C PRO A 141 19.49 -10.46 3.77
N ILE A 142 18.75 -9.96 4.77
CA ILE A 142 17.28 -9.90 4.72
C ILE A 142 16.81 -8.90 3.66
N GLN A 143 17.51 -7.77 3.51
CA GLN A 143 17.20 -6.81 2.45
C GLN A 143 17.36 -7.44 1.06
N LYS A 144 18.45 -8.21 0.83
CA LYS A 144 18.65 -8.93 -0.44
C LYS A 144 17.52 -9.92 -0.73
N GLU A 145 17.10 -10.70 0.27
CA GLU A 145 15.96 -11.63 0.12
C GLU A 145 14.65 -10.90 -0.22
N ILE A 146 14.42 -9.72 0.37
CA ILE A 146 13.26 -8.89 0.07
C ILE A 146 13.33 -8.36 -1.37
N ASP A 147 14.51 -7.90 -1.80
CA ASP A 147 14.72 -7.36 -3.15
C ASP A 147 14.52 -8.45 -4.21
N GLU A 148 14.98 -9.69 -3.95
CA GLU A 148 14.73 -10.86 -4.80
C GLU A 148 13.22 -11.16 -4.93
N LYS A 149 12.47 -11.10 -3.83
CA LYS A 149 11.01 -11.29 -3.86
C LYS A 149 10.31 -10.18 -4.64
N PHE A 150 10.80 -8.93 -4.58
CA PHE A 150 10.30 -7.87 -5.45
C PHE A 150 10.59 -8.15 -6.93
N ALA A 151 11.80 -8.60 -7.25
CA ALA A 151 12.18 -8.96 -8.61
C ALA A 151 11.33 -10.12 -9.17
N GLU A 152 11.10 -11.16 -8.37
CA GLU A 152 10.25 -12.29 -8.74
C GLU A 152 8.82 -11.85 -9.04
N ARG A 153 8.23 -10.97 -8.20
CA ARG A 153 6.90 -10.39 -8.46
C ARG A 153 6.87 -9.60 -9.76
N LYS A 154 7.88 -8.77 -10.01
CA LYS A 154 7.95 -7.96 -11.23
C LYS A 154 8.01 -8.86 -12.47
N LYS A 155 8.82 -9.93 -12.42
CA LYS A 155 8.89 -10.93 -13.50
C LYS A 155 7.54 -11.60 -13.74
N GLN A 156 6.83 -11.99 -12.68
CA GLN A 156 5.50 -12.59 -12.78
C GLN A 156 4.48 -11.62 -13.41
N GLN A 157 4.50 -10.34 -13.03
CA GLN A 157 3.62 -9.33 -13.60
C GLN A 157 3.87 -9.15 -15.11
N LEU A 158 5.14 -9.08 -15.53
CA LEU A 158 5.48 -8.97 -16.95
C LEU A 158 5.04 -10.20 -17.75
N MET A 159 5.24 -11.41 -17.21
CA MET A 159 4.78 -12.65 -17.85
C MET A 159 3.26 -12.69 -18.00
N GLU A 160 2.51 -12.26 -16.98
CA GLU A 160 1.04 -12.18 -17.03
C GLU A 160 0.57 -11.14 -18.07
N GLU A 161 1.27 -10.02 -18.20
CA GLU A 161 0.99 -8.99 -19.22
C GLU A 161 1.27 -9.48 -20.64
N GLU A 162 2.39 -10.19 -20.86
CA GLU A 162 2.74 -10.80 -22.15
C GLU A 162 1.72 -11.86 -22.57
N GLU A 163 1.29 -12.73 -21.65
CA GLU A 163 0.27 -13.76 -21.92
C GLU A 163 -1.07 -13.11 -22.29
N TRP A 164 -1.46 -12.03 -21.60
CA TRP A 164 -2.66 -11.27 -21.93
C TRP A 164 -2.59 -10.64 -23.32
N GLN A 165 -1.45 -10.03 -23.68
CA GLN A 165 -1.25 -9.42 -25.00
C GLN A 165 -1.25 -10.46 -26.13
N ALA A 166 -0.67 -11.63 -25.90
CA ALA A 166 -0.68 -12.74 -26.84
C ALA A 166 -2.10 -13.28 -27.06
N GLY A 167 -2.90 -13.44 -26.00
CA GLY A 167 -4.29 -13.89 -26.09
C GLY A 167 -5.20 -12.90 -26.82
N ASN A 168 -4.97 -11.60 -26.66
CA ASN A 168 -5.79 -10.54 -27.26
C ASN A 168 -5.40 -10.19 -28.71
N SER A 169 -4.34 -10.82 -29.25
CA SER A 169 -3.88 -10.63 -30.63
C SER A 169 -4.53 -11.61 -31.63
N SER A 170 -5.27 -12.61 -31.15
CA SER A 170 -5.90 -13.65 -31.97
C SER A 170 -7.37 -13.35 -32.34
N GLU A 171 -7.95 -12.25 -31.84
CA GLU A 171 -9.31 -11.81 -32.17
C GLU A 171 -9.32 -10.31 -32.48
N LYS A 172 -9.11 -9.94 -33.75
CA LYS A 172 -9.51 -8.63 -34.26
C LYS A 172 -10.25 -8.79 -35.58
N PRO A 173 -11.58 -8.57 -35.63
CA PRO A 173 -12.22 -8.16 -36.87
C PRO A 173 -11.74 -6.75 -37.25
N PRO A 174 -11.83 -6.36 -38.54
CA PRO A 174 -11.43 -5.02 -38.98
C PRO A 174 -12.36 -3.97 -38.34
N ILE A 175 -11.80 -2.91 -37.75
CA ILE A 175 -12.59 -1.78 -37.22
C ILE A 175 -12.25 -0.54 -38.04
N GLU A 176 -13.28 0.04 -38.67
CA GLU A 176 -13.27 1.35 -39.32
C GLU A 176 -12.99 2.48 -38.32
N GLU A 177 -12.27 3.49 -38.81
CA GLU A 177 -11.84 4.66 -38.07
C GLU A 177 -13.03 5.48 -37.53
N THR A 178 -13.15 5.63 -36.21
CA THR A 178 -13.57 6.90 -35.58
C THR A 178 -13.23 6.93 -34.08
N GLY A 179 -12.62 8.03 -33.64
CA GLY A 179 -12.70 8.55 -32.27
C GLY A 179 -11.72 8.00 -31.22
N GLU A 180 -10.82 8.86 -30.76
CA GLU A 180 -9.86 8.63 -29.67
C GLU A 180 -10.52 8.08 -28.39
N VAL A 181 -10.20 6.84 -28.02
CA VAL A 181 -10.45 6.30 -26.68
C VAL A 181 -9.10 6.01 -26.02
N LYS A 182 -8.74 6.77 -24.99
CA LYS A 182 -7.59 6.48 -24.12
C LYS A 182 -7.83 5.12 -23.46
N LYS A 183 -7.16 4.07 -23.97
CA LYS A 183 -7.20 2.72 -23.41
C LYS A 183 -6.37 2.69 -22.12
N GLU A 184 -6.99 2.97 -20.99
CA GLU A 184 -6.42 2.59 -19.70
C GLU A 184 -6.42 1.05 -19.59
N LEU A 185 -5.23 0.46 -19.51
CA LEU A 185 -5.03 -0.96 -19.22
C LEU A 185 -5.78 -1.32 -17.93
N PRO A 186 -6.51 -2.45 -17.87
CA PRO A 186 -7.12 -2.89 -16.63
C PRO A 186 -5.99 -3.21 -15.64
N LYS A 187 -5.81 -2.36 -14.62
CA LYS A 187 -4.96 -2.67 -13.47
C LYS A 187 -5.33 -4.07 -13.01
N VAL A 188 -4.36 -4.98 -12.92
CA VAL A 188 -4.54 -6.32 -12.36
C VAL A 188 -4.86 -6.18 -10.88
N SER A 189 -6.09 -5.78 -10.61
CA SER A 189 -6.65 -5.56 -9.29
C SER A 189 -6.82 -6.93 -8.68
N LYS A 190 -5.85 -7.34 -7.86
CA LYS A 190 -6.10 -8.38 -6.86
C LYS A 190 -7.38 -7.94 -6.12
N CYS A 191 -8.41 -8.78 -6.20
CA CYS A 191 -9.74 -8.41 -5.76
C CYS A 191 -9.71 -7.87 -4.32
N LYS A 192 -10.44 -6.78 -4.01
CA LYS A 192 -10.48 -6.11 -2.67
C LYS A 192 -10.71 -7.07 -1.49
N HIS A 193 -11.17 -8.29 -1.75
CA HIS A 193 -11.34 -9.38 -0.81
C HIS A 193 -10.00 -9.94 -0.24
N HIS A 194 -8.87 -9.80 -0.95
CA HIS A 194 -7.58 -10.35 -0.50
C HIS A 194 -6.94 -9.58 0.67
N LEU A 195 -7.18 -8.28 0.81
CA LEU A 195 -6.69 -7.51 1.96
C LEU A 195 -7.22 -8.10 3.29
N ARG A 196 -8.45 -8.60 3.30
CA ARG A 196 -9.12 -9.13 4.51
C ARG A 196 -8.70 -10.54 4.92
N HIS A 197 -8.12 -11.33 4.02
CA HIS A 197 -7.73 -12.71 4.29
C HIS A 197 -6.20 -12.85 4.21
N HIS A 198 -5.54 -12.36 5.26
CA HIS A 198 -4.10 -12.46 5.53
C HIS A 198 -3.53 -13.91 5.51
N HIS A 199 -4.35 -14.94 5.24
CA HIS A 199 -3.97 -16.34 5.45
C HIS A 199 -4.32 -17.34 4.35
N CYS A 200 -4.81 -16.95 3.18
CA CYS A 200 -5.13 -17.95 2.17
C CYS A 200 -4.22 -17.91 0.93
N ARG A 201 -2.99 -18.45 1.07
CA ARG A 201 -2.15 -18.87 -0.08
C ARG A 201 -2.93 -19.73 -1.08
N LYS A 202 -3.98 -20.46 -0.64
CA LYS A 202 -4.87 -21.28 -1.50
C LYS A 202 -5.72 -20.48 -2.48
N HIS A 203 -6.03 -19.20 -2.23
CA HIS A 203 -6.86 -18.38 -3.13
C HIS A 203 -6.07 -17.51 -4.11
N ARG A 204 -4.73 -17.55 -4.07
CA ARG A 204 -3.88 -16.79 -5.01
C ARG A 204 -4.20 -17.10 -6.48
N LYS A 205 -4.62 -18.34 -6.77
CA LYS A 205 -4.95 -18.82 -8.12
C LYS A 205 -6.45 -18.77 -8.44
N ASN A 206 -7.33 -18.82 -7.44
CA ASN A 206 -8.80 -18.81 -7.59
C ASN A 206 -9.43 -17.72 -6.69
N CYS A 207 -9.47 -16.46 -7.15
CA CYS A 207 -10.29 -15.42 -6.51
C CYS A 207 -11.78 -15.67 -6.87
N PRO A 208 -12.66 -15.97 -5.89
CA PRO A 208 -14.08 -16.21 -6.16
C PRO A 208 -14.79 -14.99 -6.77
N ALA A 209 -14.34 -13.77 -6.43
CA ALA A 209 -14.87 -12.55 -7.02
C ALA A 209 -14.45 -12.35 -8.49
N LYS A 210 -13.25 -12.78 -8.90
CA LYS A 210 -12.83 -12.81 -10.31
C LYS A 210 -13.69 -13.82 -11.08
N ALA A 211 -13.89 -15.01 -10.51
CA ALA A 211 -14.75 -16.03 -11.10
C ALA A 211 -16.22 -15.56 -11.24
N LYS A 212 -16.73 -14.80 -10.27
CA LYS A 212 -18.08 -14.22 -10.32
C LYS A 212 -18.22 -13.17 -11.44
N ARG A 213 -17.27 -12.22 -11.54
CA ARG A 213 -17.27 -11.20 -12.61
C ARG A 213 -17.23 -11.83 -13.99
N LEU A 214 -16.36 -12.82 -14.20
CA LEU A 214 -16.27 -13.54 -15.48
C LEU A 214 -17.56 -14.29 -15.84
N ARG A 215 -18.33 -14.77 -14.84
CA ARG A 215 -19.65 -15.36 -15.09
C ARG A 215 -20.67 -14.29 -15.49
N GLU A 216 -20.69 -13.17 -14.78
CA GLU A 216 -21.60 -12.05 -15.06
C GLU A 216 -21.32 -11.42 -16.44
N GLU A 217 -20.05 -11.29 -16.84
CA GLU A 217 -19.65 -10.86 -18.20
C GLU A 217 -20.09 -11.86 -19.27
N LYS A 218 -19.88 -13.17 -19.04
CA LYS A 218 -20.39 -14.21 -19.96
C LYS A 218 -21.91 -14.20 -20.10
N GLU A 219 -22.63 -13.91 -19.02
CA GLU A 219 -24.10 -13.78 -19.05
C GLU A 219 -24.57 -12.51 -19.75
N LYS A 220 -23.80 -11.42 -19.69
CA LYS A 220 -24.08 -10.20 -20.46
C LYS A 220 -23.83 -10.40 -21.95
N ASN A 221 -22.67 -10.94 -22.33
CA ASN A 221 -22.33 -11.18 -23.73
C ASN A 221 -23.35 -12.11 -24.41
N LYS A 222 -23.81 -13.15 -23.71
CA LYS A 222 -24.89 -14.04 -24.22
C LYS A 222 -26.23 -13.35 -24.41
N LYS A 223 -26.53 -12.31 -23.64
CA LYS A 223 -27.77 -11.53 -23.79
C LYS A 223 -27.68 -10.56 -24.95
N GLU A 224 -26.50 -9.98 -25.16
CA GLU A 224 -26.22 -9.06 -26.27
C GLU A 224 -26.25 -9.81 -27.62
N GLU A 225 -25.65 -11.01 -27.70
CA GLU A 225 -25.73 -11.89 -28.88
C GLU A 225 -27.17 -12.31 -29.25
N HIS A 226 -28.06 -12.45 -28.26
CA HIS A 226 -29.45 -12.87 -28.51
C HIS A 226 -30.37 -11.72 -28.97
N THR A 227 -29.94 -10.48 -28.80
CA THR A 227 -30.67 -9.28 -29.25
C THR A 227 -30.34 -8.87 -30.68
N ASP A 228 -29.20 -9.30 -31.23
CA ASP A 228 -28.79 -8.99 -32.61
C ASP A 228 -29.32 -10.01 -33.66
N GLU A 229 -29.98 -11.09 -33.23
CA GLU A 229 -30.60 -12.11 -34.12
C GLU A 229 -32.12 -11.91 -34.33
N LYS A 230 -32.68 -10.72 -34.05
CA LYS A 230 -34.11 -10.41 -34.27
C LYS A 230 -34.36 -9.18 -35.12
#